data_AF-A0A4W3GP44-F1
#
_entry.id   AF-A0A4W3GP44-F1
#
_cell.length_a   1.000
_cell.length_b   1.000
_cell.length_c   1.000
_cell.angle_alpha   90.00
_cell.angle_beta   90.00
_cell.angle_gamma   90.00
#
_symmetry.space_group_name_H-M   'P 1'
#
loop_
_entity.id
_entity.type
_entity.pdbx_description
1 polymer ?
#
loop_
_entity_poly.entity_id
_entity_poly.type
_entity_poly.pdbx_seq_one_letter_code
_entity_poly.pdbx_strand_id
1 'polypeptide(L)'
;METFQNMLNDKLGIHFDLTFHNLCPNRRPPIFGDFMREPPVYEDLANFRILKNFMENHLLEYNAMPGTVPMRLVLFKDAIEHGTV
;
A
#
# COMPACT_ATOMS: atom_id res chain seq x y z
N MET A 1 16.44 -0.40 -6.53
CA MET A 1 15.30 -1.34 -6.63
C MET A 1 15.49 -2.40 -7.71
N GLU A 2 16.00 -2.06 -8.89
CA GLU A 2 16.15 -2.99 -10.02
C GLU A 2 16.98 -4.25 -9.69
N THR A 3 18.12 -4.12 -9.01
CA THR A 3 18.96 -5.26 -8.59
C THR A 3 18.21 -6.23 -7.67
N PHE A 4 17.37 -5.71 -6.77
CA PHE A 4 16.56 -6.54 -5.88
C PHE A 4 15.46 -7.27 -6.65
N GLN A 5 14.76 -6.58 -7.57
CA GLN A 5 13.73 -7.19 -8.41
C GLN A 5 14.31 -8.30 -9.31
N ASN A 6 15.51 -8.11 -9.84
CA ASN A 6 16.18 -9.14 -10.63
C ASN A 6 16.53 -10.37 -9.78
N MET A 7 17.12 -10.17 -8.61
CA MET A 7 17.41 -11.28 -7.69
C MET A 7 16.13 -12.02 -7.26
N LEU A 8 15.03 -11.29 -7.06
CA LEU A 8 13.75 -11.87 -6.68
C LEU A 8 13.12 -12.65 -7.84
N ASN A 9 13.20 -12.14 -9.08
CA ASN A 9 12.82 -12.88 -10.29
C ASN A 9 13.62 -14.18 -10.44
N ASP A 10 14.94 -14.14 -10.24
CA ASP A 10 15.79 -15.33 -10.35
C ASP A 10 15.36 -16.40 -9.34
N LYS A 11 15.09 -16.00 -8.10
CA LYS A 11 14.64 -16.93 -7.04
C LYS A 11 13.24 -17.47 -7.30
N LEU A 12 12.31 -16.65 -7.78
CA LEU A 12 10.96 -17.10 -8.13
C LEU A 12 10.97 -18.09 -9.30
N GLY A 13 11.80 -17.85 -10.32
CA GLY A 13 11.94 -18.76 -11.45
C GLY A 13 12.52 -20.11 -11.01
N ILE A 14 13.57 -20.10 -10.19
CA ILE A 14 14.22 -21.33 -9.71
C ILE A 14 13.30 -22.17 -8.83
N HIS A 15 12.56 -21.55 -7.92
CA HIS A 15 11.83 -22.28 -6.86
C HIS A 15 10.35 -22.50 -7.15
N PHE A 16 9.73 -21.65 -7.99
CA PHE A 16 8.28 -21.62 -8.17
C PHE A 16 7.84 -21.62 -9.63
N ASP A 17 8.76 -21.54 -10.60
CA ASP A 17 8.46 -21.35 -12.03
C ASP A 17 7.55 -20.12 -12.27
N LEU A 18 7.76 -19.07 -11.46
CA LEU A 18 7.02 -17.82 -11.51
C LEU A 18 7.95 -16.65 -11.79
N THR A 19 7.38 -15.57 -12.32
CA THR A 19 8.06 -14.27 -12.41
C THR A 19 7.46 -13.30 -11.40
N PHE A 20 8.23 -12.31 -10.97
CA PHE A 20 7.72 -11.19 -10.16
C PHE A 20 6.56 -10.47 -10.86
N HIS A 21 6.58 -10.40 -12.19
CA HIS A 21 5.49 -9.81 -12.96
C HIS A 21 4.18 -10.59 -12.84
N ASN A 22 4.24 -11.92 -12.73
CA ASN A 22 3.06 -12.76 -12.50
C ASN A 22 2.43 -12.50 -11.13
N LEU A 23 3.24 -12.12 -10.14
CA LEU A 23 2.78 -11.82 -8.78
C LEU A 23 2.26 -10.38 -8.63
N CYS A 24 2.78 -9.45 -9.43
CA CYS A 24 2.53 -8.02 -9.29
C CYS A 24 1.87 -7.45 -10.57
N PRO A 25 0.53 -7.32 -10.60
CA PRO A 25 -0.17 -6.68 -11.70
C PRO A 25 0.38 -5.26 -11.93
N ASN A 26 0.66 -4.89 -13.18
CA ASN A 26 1.21 -3.59 -13.55
C ASN A 26 2.64 -3.28 -13.06
N ARG A 27 3.45 -4.31 -12.70
CA ARG A 27 4.84 -4.14 -12.20
C ARG A 27 4.93 -3.27 -10.94
N ARG A 28 3.86 -3.26 -10.15
CA ARG A 28 3.81 -2.53 -8.88
C ARG A 28 3.62 -3.52 -7.74
N PRO A 29 4.37 -3.37 -6.63
CA PRO A 29 4.12 -4.16 -5.45
C PRO A 29 2.67 -4.01 -4.98
N PRO A 30 2.01 -5.09 -4.53
CA PRO A 30 0.74 -5.00 -3.83
C PRO A 30 0.89 -4.18 -2.54
N ILE A 31 -0.18 -3.53 -2.12
CA ILE A 31 -0.24 -2.78 -0.86
C ILE A 31 -0.95 -3.68 0.15
N PHE A 32 -0.33 -3.93 1.30
CA PHE A 32 -0.95 -4.70 2.37
C PHE A 32 -1.18 -3.81 3.59
N GLY A 33 -2.23 -4.10 4.36
CA GLY A 33 -2.52 -3.42 5.61
C GLY A 33 -3.64 -4.11 6.39
N ASP A 34 -3.80 -3.73 7.65
CA ASP A 34 -4.76 -4.35 8.58
C ASP A 34 -5.87 -3.39 9.07
N PHE A 35 -5.80 -2.12 8.68
CA PHE A 35 -6.60 -1.03 9.24
C PHE A 35 -7.96 -0.80 8.55
N MET A 36 -8.24 -1.49 7.44
CA MET A 36 -9.46 -1.27 6.65
C MET A 36 -10.70 -2.00 7.20
N ARG A 37 -10.52 -2.91 8.17
CA ARG A 37 -11.57 -3.80 8.69
C ARG A 37 -11.53 -3.88 10.21
N GLU A 38 -12.69 -4.17 10.80
CA GLU A 38 -12.84 -4.51 12.21
C GLU A 38 -13.47 -5.91 12.31
N PRO A 39 -12.79 -6.91 12.90
CA PRO A 39 -11.45 -6.83 13.49
C PRO A 39 -10.35 -6.61 12.43
N PRO A 40 -9.15 -6.11 12.83
CA PRO A 40 -8.02 -5.93 11.92
C PRO A 40 -7.60 -7.22 11.25
N VAL A 41 -7.45 -7.19 9.92
CA VAL A 41 -7.01 -8.33 9.10
C VAL A 41 -5.98 -7.84 8.10
N TYR A 42 -4.75 -8.36 8.20
CA TYR A 42 -3.68 -8.04 7.25
C TYR A 42 -3.98 -8.66 5.88
N GLU A 43 -4.37 -7.84 4.92
CA GLU A 43 -4.82 -8.27 3.60
C GLU A 43 -4.34 -7.34 2.47
N ASP A 44 -4.46 -7.79 1.23
CA ASP A 44 -4.12 -7.01 0.03
C ASP A 44 -5.19 -5.92 -0.21
N LEU A 45 -4.77 -4.67 -0.14
CA LEU A 45 -5.58 -3.47 -0.35
C LEU A 45 -5.65 -3.10 -1.83
N ALA A 46 -6.16 -4.02 -2.65
CA ALA A 46 -6.13 -3.90 -4.12
C ALA A 46 -6.95 -2.72 -4.68
N ASN A 47 -8.00 -2.27 -3.97
CA ASN A 47 -8.84 -1.17 -4.44
C ASN A 47 -8.31 0.20 -3.97
N PHE A 48 -7.43 0.76 -4.78
CA PHE A 48 -6.80 2.07 -4.51
C PHE A 48 -7.80 3.21 -4.29
N ARG A 49 -8.98 3.19 -4.94
CA ARG A 49 -10.00 4.23 -4.75
C ARG A 49 -10.59 4.19 -3.34
N ILE A 50 -10.89 2.98 -2.86
CA ILE A 50 -11.43 2.77 -1.51
C ILE A 50 -10.36 3.14 -0.48
N LEU A 51 -9.12 2.69 -0.67
CA LEU A 51 -7.99 3.01 0.20
C LEU A 51 -7.75 4.53 0.30
N LYS A 52 -7.74 5.23 -0.83
CA LYS A 52 -7.58 6.69 -0.87
C LYS A 52 -8.69 7.39 -0.08
N ASN A 53 -9.94 7.03 -0.30
CA ASN A 53 -11.07 7.64 0.40
C ASN A 53 -10.99 7.38 1.91
N PHE A 54 -10.61 6.17 2.33
CA PHE A 54 -10.41 5.83 3.73
C PHE A 54 -9.35 6.72 4.38
N MET A 55 -8.17 6.84 3.75
CA MET A 55 -7.09 7.68 4.28
C MET A 55 -7.45 9.17 4.29
N GLU A 56 -8.19 9.66 3.29
CA GLU A 56 -8.69 11.05 3.26
C GLU A 56 -9.67 11.32 4.41
N ASN A 57 -10.57 10.39 4.70
CA ASN A 57 -11.49 10.50 5.84
C ASN A 57 -10.73 10.52 7.17
N HIS A 58 -9.75 9.63 7.36
CA HIS A 58 -8.91 9.63 8.57
C HIS A 58 -8.09 10.91 8.73
N LEU A 59 -7.60 11.50 7.64
CA LEU A 59 -6.90 12.79 7.69
C LEU A 59 -7.85 13.93 8.09
N LEU A 60 -9.09 13.91 7.60
CA LEU A 60 -10.13 14.86 7.99
C LEU A 60 -10.45 14.74 9.49
N GLU A 61 -10.60 13.52 10.00
CA GLU A 61 -10.82 13.25 11.42
C GLU A 61 -9.65 13.75 12.27
N TYR A 62 -8.41 13.42 11.89
CA TYR A 62 -7.21 13.90 12.57
C TYR A 62 -7.16 15.43 12.66
N ASN A 63 -7.47 16.12 11.55
CA ASN A 63 -7.49 17.58 11.49
C ASN A 63 -8.63 18.21 12.31
N ALA A 64 -9.66 17.44 12.64
CA ALA A 64 -10.77 17.87 13.49
C ALA A 64 -10.54 17.61 14.98
N MET A 65 -9.54 16.79 15.34
CA MET A 65 -9.23 16.49 16.75
C MET A 65 -8.67 17.71 17.49
N PRO A 66 -9.18 18.07 18.68
CA PRO A 66 -8.61 19.16 19.47
C PRO A 66 -7.16 18.88 19.87
N GLY A 67 -6.30 19.89 19.77
CA GLY A 67 -4.89 19.79 20.17
C GLY A 67 -3.96 19.17 19.11
N THR A 68 -4.48 18.76 17.95
CA THR A 68 -3.64 18.39 16.81
C THR A 68 -3.27 19.62 15.97
N VAL A 69 -2.12 19.56 15.30
CA VAL A 69 -1.74 20.56 14.29
C VAL A 69 -2.25 20.06 12.93
N PRO A 70 -3.17 20.79 12.26
CA PRO A 70 -3.74 20.32 11.01
C PRO A 70 -2.69 20.07 9.93
N MET A 71 -2.76 18.92 9.28
CA MET A 71 -1.91 18.53 8.17
C MET A 71 -2.63 18.70 6.83
N ARG A 72 -1.95 19.31 5.86
CA ARG A 72 -2.43 19.44 4.47
C ARG A 72 -1.70 18.45 3.57
N LEU A 73 -1.94 17.16 3.81
CA LEU A 73 -1.38 16.11 2.96
C LEU A 73 -2.20 15.98 1.68
N VAL A 74 -1.51 15.91 0.55
CA VAL A 74 -2.11 15.51 -0.71
C VAL A 74 -1.84 14.02 -0.90
N LEU A 75 -2.87 13.20 -0.73
CA LEU A 75 -2.77 11.74 -0.79
C LEU A 75 -2.76 11.26 -2.25
N PHE A 76 -1.63 11.51 -2.91
CA PHE A 76 -1.29 10.85 -4.17
C PHE A 76 -0.94 9.38 -3.95
N LYS A 77 -0.90 8.63 -5.04
CA LYS A 77 -0.57 7.20 -5.03
C LYS A 77 0.73 6.88 -4.30
N ASP A 78 1.80 7.61 -4.59
CA ASP A 78 3.09 7.38 -3.95
C ASP A 78 3.03 7.67 -2.43
N ALA A 79 2.27 8.68 -2.00
CA ALA A 79 2.11 9.00 -0.58
C ALA A 79 1.34 7.89 0.17
N ILE A 80 0.33 7.31 -0.48
CA ILE A 80 -0.45 6.18 0.06
C ILE A 80 0.41 4.91 0.15
N GLU A 81 1.19 4.62 -0.89
CA GLU A 81 2.11 3.48 -0.91
C GLU A 81 3.16 3.57 0.21
N HIS A 82 3.68 4.76 0.52
CA HIS A 82 4.66 4.94 1.60
C HIS A 82 4.03 4.94 3.00
N GLY A 83 2.77 5.34 3.14
CA GLY A 83 2.09 5.40 4.45
C GLY A 83 1.58 4.04 4.95
N THR A 84 1.62 3.01 4.12
CA THR A 84 1.15 1.65 4.43
C THR A 84 2.28 0.67 4.78
N VAL A 85 3.53 1.16 4.77
CA VAL A 85 4.76 0.38 5.05
C VAL A 85 5.14 0.45 6.52
#